data_AF-A0A3T0KY11-F1
#
_entry.id   AF-A0A3T0KY11-F1
#
_cell.length_a   1.000
_cell.length_b   1.000
_cell.length_c   1.000
_cell.angle_alpha   90.00
_cell.angle_beta   90.00
_cell.angle_gamma   90.00
#
_symmetry.space_group_name_H-M   'P 1'
#
loop_
_entity.id
_entity.type
_entity.pdbx_description
1 polymer ?
#
loop_
_entity_poly.entity_id
_entity_poly.type
_entity_poly.pdbx_seq_one_letter_code
_entity_poly.pdbx_strand_id
1 'polypeptide(L)'
;MKVYVLATGDPDWQNIMADYKPFGGGWVVAVNEEYLSFYKLTGKLADGTPVLDIGTCERFDVYWRHGLNEPDFDWLIGATFIEAIEKLKRPSMRQH
;
A
#
# COMPACT_ATOMS: atom_id res chain seq x y z
N MET A 1 4.66 4.95 10.12
CA MET A 1 5.25 6.13 9.44
C MET A 1 4.13 7.10 9.19
N LYS A 2 4.31 8.36 9.57
CA LYS A 2 3.36 9.42 9.28
C LYS A 2 3.40 9.76 7.79
N VAL A 3 2.22 9.74 7.16
CA VAL A 3 2.03 10.07 5.75
C VAL A 3 0.96 11.15 5.67
N TYR A 4 1.21 12.18 4.85
CA TYR A 4 0.20 13.17 4.51
C TYR A 4 -0.67 12.63 3.39
N VAL A 5 -1.95 12.38 3.68
CA VAL A 5 -2.93 11.85 2.74
C VAL A 5 -3.63 13.01 2.06
N LEU A 6 -3.55 13.06 0.73
CA LEU A 6 -4.28 13.97 -0.14
C LEU A 6 -5.48 13.23 -0.73
N ALA A 7 -6.68 13.77 -0.48
CA ALA A 7 -7.93 13.26 -1.01
C ALA A 7 -8.31 13.94 -2.33
N THR A 8 -7.41 13.95 -3.31
CA THR A 8 -7.66 14.63 -4.58
C THR A 8 -8.85 13.98 -5.29
N GLY A 9 -9.93 14.74 -5.48
CA GLY A 9 -11.11 14.30 -6.23
C GLY A 9 -12.17 13.55 -5.42
N ASP A 10 -12.01 13.41 -4.11
CA ASP A 10 -13.02 12.85 -3.21
C ASP A 10 -13.52 13.93 -2.23
N PRO A 11 -14.75 14.46 -2.41
CA PRO A 11 -15.28 15.54 -1.60
C PRO A 11 -15.63 15.12 -0.16
N ASP A 12 -15.78 13.81 0.09
CA ASP A 12 -16.14 13.28 1.41
C ASP A 12 -14.90 12.97 2.26
N TRP A 13 -13.72 13.03 1.66
CA TRP A 13 -12.45 12.80 2.34
C TRP A 13 -11.71 14.10 2.64
N GLN A 14 -11.15 14.18 3.84
CA GLN A 14 -10.29 15.29 4.26
C GLN A 14 -8.82 14.92 4.08
N ASN A 15 -7.99 15.91 3.78
CA ASN A 15 -6.56 15.76 3.85
C ASN A 15 -6.14 15.55 5.31
N ILE A 16 -5.43 14.47 5.59
CA ILE A 16 -5.11 14.07 6.97
C ILE A 16 -3.69 13.56 7.11
N MET A 17 -3.16 13.63 8.33
CA MET A 17 -1.96 12.90 8.71
C MET A 17 -2.36 11.54 9.26
N ALA A 18 -1.92 10.46 8.61
CA ALA A 18 -2.25 9.09 9.00
C ALA A 18 -1.00 8.23 9.17
N ASP A 19 -1.11 7.18 9.98
CA ASP A 19 -0.05 6.21 10.21
C ASP A 19 -0.18 5.01 9.28
N TYR A 20 0.89 4.74 8.53
CA TYR A 20 1.00 3.57 7.68
C TYR A 20 2.23 2.73 8.01
N LYS A 21 2.18 1.43 7.69
CA LYS A 21 3.34 0.54 7.78
C LYS A 21 4.20 0.68 6.49
N PRO A 22 5.50 0.99 6.57
CA PRO A 22 6.37 0.97 5.40
C PRO A 22 6.52 -0.44 4.84
N PHE A 23 6.57 -0.55 3.50
CA PHE A 23 6.68 -1.85 2.81
C PHE A 23 7.83 -1.91 1.80
N GLY A 24 8.62 -0.82 1.69
CA GLY A 24 9.79 -0.72 0.82
C GLY A 24 9.44 -0.28 -0.61
N GLY A 25 10.45 0.16 -1.37
CA GLY A 25 10.26 0.61 -2.76
C GLY A 25 9.27 1.78 -2.93
N GLY A 26 9.07 2.59 -1.89
CA GLY A 26 8.09 3.69 -1.90
C GLY A 26 6.65 3.26 -1.59
N TRP A 27 6.44 2.00 -1.17
CA TRP A 27 5.12 1.50 -0.79
C TRP A 27 4.85 1.58 0.71
N VAL A 28 3.58 1.79 1.04
CA VAL A 28 3.03 1.75 2.39
C VAL A 28 1.79 0.89 2.44
N VAL A 29 1.48 0.36 3.62
CA VAL A 29 0.36 -0.57 3.85
C VAL A 29 -0.56 -0.03 4.93
N ALA A 30 -1.85 0.06 4.60
CA ALA A 30 -2.92 0.13 5.59
C ALA A 30 -3.35 -1.30 5.92
N VAL A 31 -3.41 -1.61 7.20
CA VAL A 31 -3.84 -2.91 7.71
C VAL A 31 -5.24 -2.74 8.27
N ASN A 32 -6.19 -3.50 7.74
CA ASN A 32 -7.52 -3.67 8.28
C ASN A 32 -7.68 -5.14 8.75
N GLU A 33 -8.73 -5.44 9.51
CA GLU A 33 -9.04 -6.80 9.97
C GLU A 33 -9.35 -7.77 8.82
N GLU A 34 -9.88 -7.24 7.71
CA GLU A 34 -10.37 -8.04 6.57
C GLU A 34 -9.57 -7.85 5.27
N TYR A 35 -8.66 -6.87 5.24
CA TYR A 35 -7.86 -6.58 4.06
C TYR A 35 -6.58 -5.80 4.36
N LEU A 36 -5.62 -5.93 3.45
CA LEU A 36 -4.48 -5.02 3.32
C LEU A 36 -4.68 -4.12 2.10
N SER A 37 -4.45 -2.83 2.26
CA SER A 37 -4.37 -1.89 1.14
C SER A 37 -2.95 -1.38 0.99
N PHE A 38 -2.37 -1.63 -0.18
CA PHE A 38 -1.02 -1.21 -0.55
C PHE A 38 -1.12 0.05 -1.40
N TYR A 39 -0.39 1.07 -1.00
CA TYR A 39 -0.35 2.36 -1.68
C TYR A 39 1.07 2.74 -2.01
N LYS A 40 1.29 3.19 -3.24
CA LYS A 40 2.55 3.80 -3.64
C LYS A 40 2.52 5.28 -3.27
N LEU A 41 3.53 5.73 -2.54
CA LEU A 41 3.70 7.15 -2.22
C LEU A 41 3.84 7.96 -3.50
N THR A 42 3.16 9.10 -3.55
CA THR A 42 3.07 9.95 -4.74
C THR A 42 4.05 11.12 -4.70
N GLY A 43 4.63 11.41 -3.53
CA GLY A 43 5.62 12.47 -3.41
C GLY A 43 6.09 12.71 -1.99
N LYS A 44 6.63 13.91 -1.76
CA LYS A 44 7.05 14.40 -0.46
C LYS A 44 6.74 15.89 -0.33
N LEU A 45 6.38 16.34 0.87
CA LEU A 45 6.32 17.75 1.22
C LEU A 45 7.74 18.34 1.35
N ALA A 46 7.84 19.66 1.48
CA ALA A 46 9.12 20.37 1.59
C ALA A 46 9.94 19.95 2.83
N ASP A 47 9.27 19.53 3.90
CA ASP A 47 9.89 19.01 5.13
C ASP A 47 10.31 17.53 5.03
N GLY A 48 10.08 16.90 3.87
CA GLY A 48 10.38 15.49 3.61
C GLY A 48 9.26 14.53 4.00
N THR A 49 8.15 15.01 4.56
CA THR A 49 6.99 14.16 4.91
C THR A 49 6.47 13.48 3.64
N PRO A 50 6.32 12.14 3.64
CA PRO A 50 5.80 11.43 2.48
C PRO A 50 4.33 11.79 2.23
N VAL A 51 4.00 11.90 0.94
CA VAL A 51 2.65 12.22 0.47
C VAL A 51 2.05 11.01 -0.21
N LEU A 52 0.78 10.75 0.10
CA LEU A 52 -0.06 9.77 -0.57
C LEU A 52 -1.30 10.48 -1.11
N ASP A 53 -1.40 10.61 -2.44
CA ASP A 53 -2.63 11.06 -3.09
C ASP A 53 -3.49 9.84 -3.44
N ILE A 54 -4.59 9.64 -2.71
CA ILE A 54 -5.45 8.47 -2.89
C ILE A 54 -6.19 8.45 -4.23
N GLY A 55 -6.37 9.62 -4.87
CA GLY A 55 -7.06 9.73 -6.15
C GLY A 55 -6.17 9.37 -7.34
N THR A 56 -4.85 9.43 -7.17
CA THR A 56 -3.88 9.25 -8.27
C THR A 56 -2.83 8.16 -8.03
N CYS A 57 -2.72 7.62 -6.82
CA CYS A 57 -1.72 6.61 -6.50
C CYS A 57 -1.95 5.27 -7.21
N GLU A 58 -0.85 4.55 -7.44
CA GLU A 58 -0.93 3.11 -7.68
C GLU A 58 -1.38 2.44 -6.37
N ARG A 59 -2.47 1.68 -6.46
CA ARG A 59 -3.06 0.95 -5.35
C ARG A 59 -3.38 -0.47 -5.76
N PHE A 60 -3.17 -1.40 -4.84
CA PHE A 60 -3.81 -2.72 -4.91
C PHE A 60 -4.24 -3.15 -3.51
N ASP A 61 -5.33 -3.89 -3.46
CA ASP A 61 -5.92 -4.39 -2.23
C ASP A 61 -5.85 -5.91 -2.21
N VAL A 62 -5.65 -6.47 -1.02
CA VAL A 62 -5.73 -7.90 -0.79
C VAL A 62 -6.77 -8.13 0.30
N TYR A 63 -7.85 -8.79 -0.08
CA TYR A 63 -8.98 -9.09 0.77
C TYR A 63 -8.95 -10.57 1.18
N TRP A 64 -9.39 -10.85 2.40
CA TRP A 64 -9.68 -12.22 2.85
C TRP A 64 -11.02 -12.25 3.58
N ARG A 65 -11.69 -13.41 3.51
CA ARG A 65 -13.00 -13.63 4.15
C ARG A 65 -12.93 -14.31 5.52
N HIS A 66 -11.74 -14.60 6.02
CA HIS A 66 -11.54 -15.30 7.30
C HIS A 66 -10.63 -14.49 8.21
N GLY A 67 -11.07 -14.20 9.45
CA GLY A 67 -10.40 -13.28 10.36
C GLY A 67 -8.94 -13.64 10.64
N LEU A 68 -8.09 -12.61 10.77
CA LEU A 68 -6.64 -12.65 11.02
C LEU A 68 -6.16 -13.41 12.28
N ASN A 69 -7.05 -14.11 12.99
CA ASN A 69 -6.73 -14.82 14.23
C ASN A 69 -6.12 -16.21 14.02
N GLU A 70 -5.82 -16.61 12.77
CA GLU A 70 -5.11 -17.86 12.52
C GLU A 70 -3.58 -17.63 12.45
N PRO A 71 -2.79 -18.31 13.31
CA PRO A 71 -1.37 -18.02 13.51
C PRO A 71 -0.46 -18.26 12.28
N ASP A 72 -0.95 -18.92 11.23
CA ASP A 72 -0.18 -19.21 10.00
C ASP A 72 -0.36 -18.14 8.89
N PHE A 73 -1.24 -17.15 9.07
CA PHE A 73 -1.51 -16.16 8.04
C PHE A 73 -0.37 -15.17 7.80
N ASP A 74 0.37 -14.78 8.85
CA ASP A 74 1.50 -13.86 8.73
C ASP A 74 2.61 -14.42 7.83
N TRP A 75 2.88 -15.74 7.93
CA TRP A 75 3.87 -16.41 7.08
C TRP A 75 3.38 -16.55 5.64
N LEU A 76 2.12 -16.92 5.44
CA LEU A 76 1.52 -17.06 4.11
C LEU A 76 1.50 -15.72 3.36
N ILE A 77 1.13 -14.63 4.05
CA ILE A 77 1.19 -13.27 3.51
C ILE A 77 2.64 -12.90 3.18
N GLY A 78 3.60 -13.15 4.07
CA GLY A 78 5.01 -12.89 3.80
C GLY A 78 5.51 -13.57 2.52
N ALA A 79 5.26 -14.87 2.37
CA ALA A 79 5.76 -15.66 1.24
C ALA A 79 5.08 -15.32 -0.09
N THR A 80 3.73 -15.25 -0.11
CA THR A 80 2.98 -14.99 -1.35
C THR A 80 3.15 -13.55 -1.83
N PHE A 81 3.29 -12.58 -0.93
CA PHE A 81 3.50 -11.18 -1.34
C PHE A 81 4.91 -10.90 -1.85
N ILE A 82 5.96 -11.49 -1.25
CA ILE A 82 7.32 -11.36 -1.79
C ILE A 82 7.32 -11.84 -3.25
N GLU A 83 6.69 -12.98 -3.53
CA GLU A 83 6.61 -13.52 -4.88
C GLU A 83 5.81 -12.62 -5.85
N ALA A 84 4.66 -12.08 -5.42
CA ALA A 84 3.87 -11.18 -6.25
C ALA A 84 4.63 -9.89 -6.59
N ILE A 85 5.35 -9.32 -5.62
CA ILE A 85 6.14 -8.10 -5.82
C ILE A 85 7.36 -8.36 -6.70
N GLU A 86 8.02 -9.51 -6.54
CA GLU A 86 9.12 -9.90 -7.44
C GLU A 86 8.64 -10.04 -8.89
N LYS A 87 7.43 -10.57 -9.10
CA LYS A 87 6.83 -10.66 -10.44
C LYS A 87 6.45 -9.28 -10.99
N LEU A 88 5.97 -8.36 -10.15
CA LEU A 88 5.64 -6.99 -10.55
C LEU A 88 6.88 -6.09 -10.76
N LYS A 89 7.99 -6.36 -10.07
CA LYS A 89 9.26 -5.64 -10.26
C LYS A 89 9.97 -5.99 -11.57
N ARG A 90 9.64 -7.13 -12.21
CA ARG A 90 10.21 -7.47 -13.51
C ARG A 90 9.55 -6.60 -14.59
N PRO A 91 10.30 -5.77 -15.33
CA PRO A 91 9.75 -5.15 -16.52
C PRO A 91 9.29 -6.27 -17.44
N SER A 92 8.12 -6.13 -18.07
CA SER A 92 7.68 -7.08 -19.08
C SER A 92 8.74 -7.08 -20.19
N MET A 93 9.62 -8.08 -20.21
CA MET A 93 10.36 -8.40 -21.42
C MET A 93 9.31 -8.93 -22.39
N ARG A 94 8.76 -8.01 -23.21
CA ARG A 94 8.07 -8.39 -24.43
C ARG A 94 9.12 -9.14 -25.24
N GLN A 95 8.95 -10.46 -25.35
CA GLN A 95 9.69 -11.28 -26.29
C GLN A 95 9.34 -10.75 -27.69
N HIS A 96 10.33 -10.16 -28.35
CA HIS A 96 10.33 -9.90 -29.78
C HIS A 96 10.71 -11.17 -30.53
#